data_AF-A0A699RIL0-F1
#
_entry.id   AF-A0A699RIL0-F1
#
_cell.length_a   1.000
_cell.length_b   1.000
_cell.length_c   1.000
_cell.angle_alpha   90.00
_cell.angle_beta   90.00
_cell.angle_gamma   90.00
#
_symmetry.space_group_name_H-M   'P 1'
#
loop_
_entity.id
_entity.type
_entity.pdbx_description
1 polymer ?
#
loop_
_entity_poly.entity_id
_entity_poly.type
_entity_poly.pdbx_seq_one_letter_code
_entity_poly.pdbx_strand_id
1 'polypeptide(L)'
;RVRNIYFPFDIESDTAFSVANEMVFELDITNQDVHKIADMIDGEISCLVPDWKKGLGQSEESPRHDSCQSCALNGSRVNYLTAT
;
A
#
# COMPACT_ATOMS: atom_id res chain seq x y z
N ARG A 1 -23.08 -2.17 1.82
CA ARG A 1 -22.50 -1.36 2.93
C ARG A 1 -20.99 -1.39 2.74
N VAL A 2 -20.31 -0.26 2.84
CA VAL A 2 -18.84 -0.18 2.68
C VAL A 2 -18.18 -0.29 4.05
N ARG A 3 -17.05 -0.98 4.14
CA ARG A 3 -16.18 -1.02 5.33
C ARG A 3 -14.85 -0.38 4.94
N ASN A 4 -14.57 0.79 5.51
CA ASN A 4 -13.28 1.46 5.33
C ASN A 4 -12.28 0.88 6.34
N ILE A 5 -11.04 0.70 5.91
CA ILE A 5 -9.95 0.18 6.73
C ILE A 5 -8.83 1.21 6.70
N TYR A 6 -8.35 1.59 7.88
CA TYR A 6 -7.27 2.55 8.08
C TYR A 6 -6.21 1.86 8.93
N PHE A 7 -4.95 1.98 8.53
CA PHE A 7 -3.82 1.35 9.19
C PHE A 7 -2.59 2.26 9.02
N PRO A 8 -1.68 2.29 10.01
CA PRO A 8 -0.36 2.88 9.81
C PRO A 8 0.43 2.02 8.83
N PHE A 9 1.29 2.66 8.02
CA PHE A 9 2.21 1.97 7.13
C PHE A 9 3.58 2.62 7.24
N ASP A 10 4.57 1.84 7.67
CA ASP A 10 5.97 2.24 7.75
C ASP A 10 6.69 1.85 6.45
N ILE A 11 7.10 2.87 5.69
CA ILE A 11 7.76 2.70 4.38
C ILE A 11 9.14 2.04 4.46
N GLU A 12 9.75 1.92 5.64
CA GLU A 12 11.06 1.29 5.81
C GLU A 12 10.94 -0.16 6.26
N SER A 13 9.94 -0.48 7.07
CA SER A 13 9.82 -1.78 7.74
C SER A 13 8.67 -2.65 7.21
N ASP A 14 7.57 -2.06 6.77
CA ASP A 14 6.41 -2.81 6.28
C ASP A 14 6.60 -3.25 4.83
N THR A 15 5.92 -4.34 4.48
CA THR A 15 5.70 -4.72 3.09
C THR A 15 4.21 -4.73 2.81
N ALA A 16 3.81 -4.38 1.59
CA ALA A 16 2.41 -4.49 1.18
C ALA A 16 1.86 -5.90 1.39
N PHE A 17 2.69 -6.93 1.21
CA PHE A 17 2.30 -8.33 1.40
C PHE A 17 2.09 -8.69 2.87
N SER A 18 2.99 -8.30 3.79
CA SER A 18 2.83 -8.59 5.23
C SER A 18 1.58 -7.93 5.77
N VAL A 19 1.35 -6.66 5.42
CA VAL A 19 0.16 -5.91 5.82
C VAL A 19 -1.11 -6.51 5.21
N ALA A 20 -1.09 -6.88 3.92
CA ALA A 20 -2.24 -7.54 3.29
C ALA A 20 -2.58 -8.88 3.96
N ASN A 21 -1.57 -9.65 4.38
CA ASN A 21 -1.77 -10.90 5.08
C ASN A 21 -2.41 -10.68 6.46
N GLU A 22 -1.95 -9.68 7.21
CA GLU A 22 -2.56 -9.26 8.47
C GLU A 22 -4.00 -8.79 8.29
N MET A 23 -4.30 -8.03 7.22
CA MET A 23 -5.66 -7.60 6.91
C MET A 23 -6.61 -8.78 6.68
N VAL A 24 -6.19 -9.81 5.93
CA VAL A 24 -7.01 -10.99 5.68
C VAL A 24 -7.22 -11.78 6.97
N PHE A 25 -6.16 -11.96 7.75
CA PHE A 25 -6.20 -12.77 8.96
C PHE A 25 -6.96 -12.09 10.12
N GLU A 26 -6.72 -10.81 10.37
CA GLU A 26 -7.25 -10.11 11.53
C GLU A 26 -8.60 -9.43 11.27
N LEU A 27 -8.84 -8.96 10.03
CA LEU A 27 -10.06 -8.22 9.69
C LEU A 27 -11.11 -9.08 8.97
N ASP A 28 -10.87 -10.39 8.85
CA ASP A 28 -11.73 -11.38 8.20
C ASP A 28 -12.08 -11.01 6.74
N ILE A 29 -11.08 -10.48 6.01
CA ILE A 29 -11.23 -10.15 4.59
C ILE A 29 -11.03 -11.43 3.77
N THR A 30 -11.99 -12.34 3.88
CA THR A 30 -11.89 -13.71 3.33
C THR A 30 -12.16 -13.84 1.84
N ASN A 31 -12.70 -12.81 1.20
CA ASN A 31 -13.12 -12.84 -0.22
C ASN A 31 -12.14 -12.17 -1.17
N GLN A 32 -11.01 -11.66 -0.68
CA GLN A 32 -10.00 -11.00 -1.49
C GLN A 32 -8.68 -11.74 -1.36
N ASP A 33 -8.01 -11.91 -2.49
CA ASP A 33 -6.67 -12.48 -2.54
C ASP A 33 -5.68 -11.53 -1.86
N VAL A 34 -4.84 -12.07 -0.97
CA VAL A 34 -3.76 -11.34 -0.29
C VAL A 34 -2.87 -10.63 -1.32
N HIS A 35 -2.55 -11.29 -2.44
CA HIS A 35 -1.74 -10.70 -3.51
C HIS A 35 -2.42 -9.49 -4.14
N LYS A 36 -3.74 -9.56 -4.35
CA LYS A 36 -4.51 -8.45 -4.91
C LYS A 36 -4.55 -7.24 -3.97
N ILE A 37 -4.69 -7.49 -2.65
CA ILE A 37 -4.62 -6.41 -1.65
C ILE A 37 -3.20 -5.81 -1.62
N ALA A 38 -2.17 -6.66 -1.64
CA ALA A 38 -0.77 -6.21 -1.66
C ALA A 38 -0.48 -5.34 -2.89
N ASP A 39 -0.93 -5.75 -4.07
CA ASP A 39 -0.76 -4.97 -5.30
C ASP A 39 -1.44 -3.60 -5.23
N MET A 40 -2.61 -3.52 -4.59
CA MET A 40 -3.30 -2.25 -4.37
C MET A 40 -2.53 -1.33 -3.43
N ILE A 41 -1.98 -1.88 -2.33
CA ILE A 41 -1.16 -1.12 -1.39
C ILE A 41 0.13 -0.64 -2.09
N ASP A 42 0.86 -1.53 -2.76
CA ASP A 42 2.08 -1.18 -3.48
C ASP A 42 1.85 -0.11 -4.56
N GLY A 43 0.72 -0.18 -5.28
CA GLY A 43 0.35 0.82 -6.27
C GLY A 43 0.17 2.20 -5.65
N GLU A 44 -0.56 2.29 -4.54
CA GLU A 44 -0.79 3.55 -3.83
C GLU A 44 0.49 4.08 -3.17
N ILE A 45 1.31 3.22 -2.57
CA ILE A 45 2.59 3.65 -1.99
C ILE A 45 3.54 4.13 -3.11
N SER A 46 3.56 3.49 -4.29
CA SER A 46 4.37 3.94 -5.42
C SER A 46 3.97 5.32 -5.96
N CYS A 47 2.69 5.71 -5.79
CA CYS A 47 2.22 7.07 -6.08
C CYS A 47 2.80 8.11 -5.11
N LEU A 48 2.95 7.75 -3.83
CA LEU A 48 3.34 8.65 -2.75
C LEU A 48 4.85 8.67 -2.52
N VAL A 49 5.54 7.56 -2.79
CA VAL A 49 6.96 7.32 -2.58
C VAL A 49 7.57 6.84 -3.90
N PRO A 50 8.14 7.74 -4.72
CA PRO A 50 8.65 7.40 -6.05
C PRO A 50 9.73 6.29 -6.07
N ASP A 51 10.46 6.13 -4.96
CA ASP A 51 11.52 5.13 -4.81
C ASP A 51 11.03 3.83 -4.12
N TRP A 52 9.71 3.65 -3.98
CA TRP A 52 9.13 2.45 -3.40
C TRP A 52 9.53 1.21 -4.20
N LYS A 53 10.17 0.26 -3.52
CA LYS A 53 10.51 -1.03 -4.07
C LYS A 53 9.47 -2.03 -3.61
N LYS A 54 8.60 -2.46 -4.52
CA LYS A 54 7.68 -3.57 -4.25
C LYS A 54 8.45 -4.74 -3.64
N GLY A 55 7.96 -5.25 -2.52
CA GLY A 55 8.54 -6.45 -1.90
C GLY A 55 8.52 -7.60 -2.90
N LEU A 56 9.55 -8.45 -2.90
CA LEU A 56 9.70 -9.60 -3.81
C LEU A 56 8.69 -10.73 -3.51
N GLY A 57 7.39 -10.42 -3.50
CA GLY A 57 6.29 -11.37 -3.41
C GLY A 57 5.87 -11.79 -4.82
N GLN A 58 6.56 -12.78 -5.38
CA GLN A 58 6.21 -13.60 -6.54
C GLN A 58 5.06 -13.08 -7.43
N SER A 59 5.40 -12.34 -8.48
CA SER A 59 4.81 -12.52 -9.81
C SER A 59 5.74 -11.95 -10.87
N GLU A 60 5.79 -12.72 -11.95
CA GLU A 60 6.74 -12.68 -13.04
C GLU A 60 6.30 -11.58 -14.03
N GLU A 61 7.23 -10.72 -14.42
CA GLU A 61 7.21 -9.86 -15.63
C GLU A 61 5.96 -9.00 -15.99
N SER A 62 6.13 -7.67 -15.83
CA SER A 62 5.65 -6.59 -16.74
C SER A 62 4.15 -6.17 -16.69
N PRO A 63 3.76 -4.95 -17.15
CA PRO A 63 4.51 -3.75 -17.50
C PRO A 63 4.36 -2.66 -16.43
N ARG A 64 5.14 -1.59 -16.56
CA ARG A 64 4.92 -0.36 -15.80
C ARG A 64 3.43 -0.02 -15.84
N HIS A 65 2.76 -0.08 -14.68
CA HIS A 65 1.47 0.58 -14.55
C HIS A 65 1.80 2.07 -14.45
N ASP A 66 2.14 2.61 -15.62
CA ASP A 66 2.53 3.99 -15.83
C ASP A 66 1.40 4.86 -15.31
N SER A 67 1.81 5.80 -14.46
CA SER A 67 1.03 6.92 -13.99
C SER A 67 -0.04 6.54 -12.97
N CYS A 68 0.35 6.72 -11.72
CA CYS A 68 -0.52 7.37 -10.76
C CYS A 68 -1.27 8.53 -11.46
N GLN A 69 -2.52 8.31 -11.86
CA GLN A 69 -3.30 9.34 -12.53
C GLN A 69 -3.71 10.38 -11.49
N SER A 70 -2.76 11.27 -11.18
CA SER A 70 -2.91 12.47 -10.37
C SER A 70 -3.73 12.26 -9.09
N CYS A 71 -3.09 11.76 -8.03
CA CYS A 71 -3.47 12.17 -6.68
C CYS A 71 -3.26 13.68 -6.65
N ALA A 72 -4.34 14.46 -6.76
CA ALA A 72 -4.28 15.91 -6.89
C ALA A 72 -3.34 16.51 -5.81
N LEU A 73 -2.21 17.06 -6.26
CA LEU A 73 -1.36 17.95 -5.48
C LEU A 73 -2.22 19.16 -5.10
N ASN A 74 -2.84 19.13 -3.92
CA ASN A 74 -3.08 20.30 -3.08
C ASN A 74 -3.64 19.90 -1.71
N GLY A 75 -2.75 19.94 -0.71
CA GLY A 75 -3.14 20.26 0.67
C GLY A 75 -3.16 19.11 1.68
N SER A 76 -1.99 18.62 2.09
CA SER A 76 -1.59 18.59 3.50
C SER A 76 -0.28 17.81 3.64
N ARG A 77 0.83 18.54 3.69
CA ARG A 77 2.12 17.99 4.12
C ARG A 77 2.08 17.85 5.64
N VAL A 78 1.31 16.87 6.15
CA VAL A 78 1.35 16.52 7.58
C VAL A 78 2.54 15.62 7.82
N ASN A 79 3.67 16.27 8.08
CA ASN A 79 4.85 15.64 8.67
C ASN A 79 4.47 15.19 10.09
N TYR A 80 4.14 13.91 10.29
CA TYR A 80 4.21 13.29 11.61
C TYR A 80 5.66 12.89 11.92
N LEU A 81 6.54 13.88 11.96
CA LEU A 81 7.89 13.71 12.51
C LEU A 81 8.15 14.87 13.46
N THR A 82 7.71 14.68 14.71
CA THR A 82 8.47 15.02 15.92
C THR A 82 7.71 14.52 17.15
N ALA A 83 8.33 13.61 17.90
CA ALA A 83 8.34 13.68 19.36
C ALA A 83 9.70 13.14 19.81
N THR A 84 10.43 14.00 20.52
CA THR A 84 11.78 13.86 21.08
C THR A 84 11.94 12.70 22.05
#